data_AF-A0A504Y5M1-F1
#
_entry.id   AF-A0A504Y5M1-F1
#
_cell.length_a   1.000
_cell.length_b   1.000
_cell.length_c   1.000
_cell.angle_alpha   90.00
_cell.angle_beta   90.00
_cell.angle_gamma   90.00
#
_symmetry.space_group_name_H-M   'P 1'
#
loop_
_entity.id
_entity.type
_entity.pdbx_description
1 polymer ?
#
loop_
_entity_poly.entity_id
_entity_poly.type
_entity_poly.pdbx_seq_one_letter_code
_entity_poly.pdbx_strand_id
1 'polypeptide(L)'
;TPRLYQVYCPIFFHFSPIRVAEKPFKVQSNRIQLRLAPLHTLSWQATLGAFGLALPISLLFYMEQNIASAVVNSPSNKLRKGPANHWDLFVVSSINVVLSAFCLPWVHAALPHSPLHVKALADIEERVDIGQHIKQIIVRVRETRLTVIVSHVLIGFSLFMIPVPLKYIPPAVLNGLFVYMAVTAAYDNQLLERVLLFFTEQSAYPPSHYLRRVPQRKVHLFTITQLIQLGLLCGIGFAPSPYVELAFPLLLVLQIVIR
;
A
#
# COMPACT_ATOMS: atom_id res chain seq x y z
N THR A 1 33.43 -18.65 -9.96
CA THR A 1 33.35 -18.15 -8.57
C THR A 1 32.03 -17.43 -8.38
N PRO A 2 31.00 -18.08 -7.82
CA PRO A 2 29.72 -17.40 -7.61
C PRO A 2 29.91 -16.39 -6.48
N ARG A 3 29.70 -15.10 -6.78
CA ARG A 3 29.65 -14.04 -5.77
C ARG A 3 28.37 -14.24 -4.97
N LEU A 4 28.52 -14.68 -3.72
CA LEU A 4 27.47 -14.73 -2.72
C LEU A 4 27.09 -13.29 -2.37
N TYR A 5 25.95 -12.81 -2.87
CA TYR A 5 25.35 -11.58 -2.38
C TYR A 5 24.13 -11.94 -1.52
N GLN A 6 24.10 -11.34 -0.33
CA GLN A 6 23.11 -11.56 0.71
C GLN A 6 21.86 -10.75 0.35
N VAL A 7 20.85 -11.41 -0.23
CA VAL A 7 19.59 -10.75 -0.60
C VAL A 7 18.67 -10.76 0.61
N TYR A 8 18.56 -9.60 1.26
CA TYR A 8 17.53 -9.32 2.24
C TYR A 8 16.20 -9.16 1.50
N CYS A 9 15.33 -10.16 1.60
CA CYS A 9 13.95 -10.07 1.15
C CYS A 9 13.17 -9.17 2.13
N PRO A 10 12.68 -7.99 1.74
CA PRO A 10 12.09 -7.06 2.68
C PRO A 10 10.58 -7.24 2.70
N ILE A 11 10.07 -8.43 3.02
CA ILE A 11 8.66 -8.65 3.36
C ILE A 11 8.67 -9.81 4.37
N PHE A 12 8.31 -9.48 5.61
CA PHE A 12 8.13 -10.34 6.79
C PHE A 12 9.40 -10.76 7.56
N PHE A 13 9.53 -10.17 8.74
CA PHE A 13 10.57 -10.46 9.74
C PHE A 13 10.51 -11.93 10.21
N HIS A 14 11.30 -12.79 9.56
CA HIS A 14 11.95 -13.93 10.20
C HIS A 14 13.32 -14.12 9.56
N PHE A 15 14.36 -13.61 10.23
CA PHE A 15 15.75 -13.74 9.81
C PHE A 15 16.24 -15.18 10.01
N SER A 16 15.91 -16.06 9.05
CA SER A 16 16.62 -17.31 8.84
C SER A 16 17.48 -17.18 7.58
N PRO A 17 18.81 -17.42 7.62
CA PRO A 17 19.68 -17.28 6.46
C PRO A 17 19.45 -18.44 5.48
N ILE A 18 18.37 -18.35 4.70
CA ILE A 18 18.16 -19.23 3.56
C ILE A 18 19.12 -18.77 2.46
N ARG A 19 20.24 -19.49 2.29
CA ARG A 19 21.18 -19.26 1.18
C ARG A 19 20.52 -19.66 -0.14
N VAL A 20 19.70 -18.78 -0.70
CA VAL A 20 19.15 -18.97 -2.04
C VAL A 20 20.23 -18.56 -3.03
N ALA A 21 20.85 -19.55 -3.69
CA ALA A 21 21.65 -19.29 -4.88
C ALA A 21 20.71 -18.79 -5.99
N GLU A 22 20.68 -17.48 -6.23
CA GLU A 22 19.90 -16.90 -7.32
C GLU A 22 20.43 -17.43 -8.65
N LYS A 23 19.69 -18.38 -9.24
CA LYS A 23 19.87 -18.80 -10.63
C LYS A 23 19.41 -17.61 -11.50
N PRO A 24 20.14 -17.26 -12.58
CA PRO A 24 19.71 -16.21 -13.48
C PRO A 24 18.28 -16.49 -13.95
N PHE A 25 17.43 -15.46 -13.97
CA PHE A 25 16.05 -15.53 -14.45
C PHE A 25 16.03 -16.19 -15.83
N LYS A 26 15.64 -17.46 -15.89
CA LYS A 26 15.50 -18.20 -17.15
C LYS A 26 14.09 -17.91 -17.63
N VAL A 27 13.98 -17.14 -18.71
CA VAL A 27 12.72 -16.96 -19.45
C VAL A 27 12.27 -18.34 -19.91
N GLN A 28 11.30 -18.94 -19.22
CA GLN A 28 10.63 -20.13 -19.70
C GLN A 28 9.83 -19.71 -20.92
N SER A 29 10.29 -20.12 -22.10
CA SER A 29 9.64 -19.92 -23.40
C SER A 29 8.35 -20.77 -23.54
N ASN A 30 7.59 -20.92 -22.45
CA ASN A 30 6.29 -21.55 -22.47
C ASN A 30 5.32 -20.52 -23.03
N ARG A 31 4.65 -20.84 -24.15
CA ARG A 31 3.58 -20.02 -24.72
C ARG A 31 2.62 -19.62 -23.60
N ILE A 32 2.23 -18.34 -23.56
CA ILE A 32 1.15 -17.85 -22.70
C ILE A 32 -0.11 -18.61 -23.12
N GLN A 33 -0.36 -19.76 -22.51
CA GLN A 33 -1.60 -20.51 -22.68
C GLN A 33 -2.58 -19.89 -21.71
N LEU A 34 -3.39 -18.95 -22.19
CA LEU A 34 -4.59 -18.51 -21.47
C LEU A 34 -5.51 -19.73 -21.33
N ARG A 35 -5.35 -20.47 -20.24
CA ARG A 35 -6.20 -21.62 -19.92
C ARG A 35 -7.38 -21.11 -19.13
N LEU A 36 -8.58 -21.46 -19.60
CA LEU A 36 -9.80 -21.23 -18.85
C LEU A 36 -9.81 -22.16 -17.62
N ALA A 37 -10.19 -21.62 -16.46
CA ALA A 37 -10.31 -22.40 -15.23
C ALA A 37 -11.29 -23.58 -15.43
N PRO A 38 -10.90 -24.84 -15.16
CA PRO A 38 -11.81 -25.98 -15.24
C PRO A 38 -12.75 -26.00 -14.04
N LEU A 39 -13.83 -25.23 -14.11
CA LEU A 39 -14.85 -25.12 -13.04
C LEU A 39 -15.74 -26.36 -12.92
N HIS A 40 -15.85 -27.15 -14.00
CA HIS A 40 -16.78 -28.29 -14.10
C HIS A 40 -16.30 -29.57 -13.41
N THR A 41 -15.04 -29.63 -12.97
CA THR A 41 -14.46 -30.83 -12.32
C THR A 41 -14.43 -30.73 -10.79
N LEU A 42 -14.93 -29.63 -10.19
CA LEU A 42 -14.85 -29.42 -8.74
C LEU A 42 -16.00 -30.12 -7.98
N SER A 43 -15.65 -30.73 -6.85
CA SER A 43 -16.62 -31.24 -5.88
C SER A 43 -17.41 -30.11 -5.22
N TRP A 44 -18.68 -30.36 -4.88
CA TRP A 44 -19.54 -29.38 -4.21
C TRP A 44 -18.98 -28.91 -2.86
N GLN A 45 -18.28 -29.80 -2.13
CA GLN A 45 -17.64 -29.48 -0.84
C GLN A 45 -16.50 -28.47 -1.00
N ALA A 46 -15.69 -28.63 -2.06
CA ALA A 46 -14.61 -27.70 -2.36
C ALA A 46 -15.16 -26.31 -2.74
N THR A 47 -16.32 -26.28 -3.41
CA THR A 47 -17.01 -25.03 -3.77
C THR A 47 -17.52 -24.29 -2.54
N LEU A 48 -18.13 -25.00 -1.58
CA LEU A 48 -18.56 -24.40 -0.31
C LEU A 48 -17.37 -23.92 0.54
N GLY A 49 -16.29 -24.69 0.60
CA GLY A 49 -15.06 -24.26 1.28
C GLY A 49 -14.47 -22.99 0.65
N ALA A 50 -14.42 -22.93 -0.69
CA ALA A 50 -13.95 -21.75 -1.40
C ALA A 50 -14.83 -20.51 -1.16
N PHE A 51 -16.16 -20.68 -1.09
CA PHE A 51 -17.07 -19.58 -0.74
C PHE A 51 -16.80 -19.02 0.66
N GLY A 52 -16.55 -19.90 1.64
CA GLY A 52 -16.19 -19.50 3.00
C GLY A 52 -14.90 -18.66 3.05
N LEU A 53 -13.88 -19.03 2.27
CA LEU A 53 -12.63 -18.25 2.17
C LEU A 53 -12.80 -16.96 1.35
N ALA A 54 -13.72 -16.94 0.38
CA ALA A 54 -13.96 -15.77 -0.46
C ALA A 54 -14.56 -14.59 0.31
N LEU A 55 -15.36 -14.84 1.36
CA LEU A 55 -15.97 -13.78 2.18
C LEU A 55 -14.95 -12.83 2.86
N PRO A 56 -14.01 -13.31 3.69
CA PRO A 56 -13.00 -12.46 4.30
C PRO A 56 -12.05 -11.81 3.28
N ILE A 57 -11.73 -12.49 2.18
CA ILE A 57 -10.89 -11.93 1.11
C ILE A 57 -11.63 -10.79 0.37
N SER A 58 -12.91 -10.97 0.09
CA SER A 58 -13.76 -9.91 -0.50
C SER A 58 -13.83 -8.69 0.41
N LEU A 59 -13.98 -8.91 1.73
CA LEU A 59 -13.96 -7.84 2.72
C LEU A 59 -12.60 -7.11 2.74
N LEU A 60 -11.48 -7.85 2.65
CA LEU A 60 -10.15 -7.25 2.56
C LEU A 60 -10.04 -6.30 1.36
N PHE A 61 -10.41 -6.78 0.17
CA PHE A 61 -10.37 -6.00 -1.06
C PHE A 61 -11.24 -4.75 -0.97
N TYR A 62 -12.44 -4.89 -0.41
CA TYR A 62 -13.33 -3.75 -0.15
C TYR A 62 -12.68 -2.71 0.78
N MET A 63 -12.05 -3.16 1.86
CA MET A 63 -11.41 -2.26 2.82
C MET A 63 -10.18 -1.58 2.22
N GLU A 64 -9.31 -2.31 1.53
CA GLU A 64 -8.12 -1.76 0.87
C GLU A 64 -8.48 -0.71 -0.17
N GLN A 65 -9.50 -0.98 -1.01
CA GLN A 65 -9.96 -0.03 -2.02
C GLN A 65 -10.49 1.26 -1.37
N ASN A 66 -11.32 1.15 -0.33
CA ASN A 66 -11.89 2.30 0.34
C ASN A 66 -10.85 3.11 1.12
N ILE A 67 -9.90 2.45 1.79
CA ILE A 67 -8.80 3.13 2.48
C ILE A 67 -7.92 3.85 1.46
N ALA A 68 -7.54 3.19 0.37
CA ALA A 68 -6.73 3.81 -0.68
C ALA A 68 -7.44 5.02 -1.30
N SER A 69 -8.73 4.88 -1.62
CA SER A 69 -9.52 5.99 -2.15
C SER A 69 -9.66 7.13 -1.14
N ALA A 70 -9.88 6.85 0.15
CA ALA A 70 -9.98 7.86 1.18
C ALA A 70 -8.66 8.63 1.39
N VAL A 71 -7.52 7.95 1.30
CA VAL A 71 -6.19 8.58 1.39
C VAL A 71 -5.93 9.48 0.19
N VAL A 72 -6.25 9.03 -1.02
CA VAL A 72 -6.12 9.82 -2.25
C VAL A 72 -7.06 11.03 -2.24
N ASN A 73 -8.31 10.83 -1.84
CA ASN A 73 -9.34 11.86 -1.76
C ASN A 73 -9.31 12.67 -0.45
N SER A 74 -8.21 12.58 0.31
CA SER A 74 -8.04 13.40 1.50
C SER A 74 -8.16 14.89 1.14
N PRO A 75 -8.86 15.71 1.95
CA PRO A 75 -9.01 17.14 1.69
C PRO A 75 -7.66 17.88 1.63
N SER A 76 -6.59 17.29 2.19
CA SER A 76 -5.22 17.79 2.06
C SER A 76 -4.72 17.85 0.61
N ASN A 77 -5.20 16.94 -0.25
CA ASN A 77 -4.73 16.81 -1.62
C ASN A 77 -5.46 17.75 -2.59
N LYS A 78 -6.50 18.48 -2.12
CA LYS A 78 -7.26 19.49 -2.88
C LYS A 78 -7.60 19.06 -4.31
N LEU A 79 -8.08 17.82 -4.47
CA LEU A 79 -8.56 17.31 -5.74
C LEU A 79 -9.79 18.11 -6.20
N ARG A 80 -9.90 18.34 -7.50
CA ARG A 80 -11.00 19.10 -8.12
C ARG A 80 -12.19 18.21 -8.49
N LYS A 81 -11.93 16.97 -8.89
CA LYS A 81 -12.99 16.00 -9.20
C LYS A 81 -13.49 15.32 -7.92
N GLY A 82 -14.80 15.09 -7.84
CA GLY A 82 -15.42 14.41 -6.73
C GLY A 82 -15.02 12.92 -6.63
N PRO A 83 -15.14 12.31 -5.44
CA PRO A 83 -14.80 10.90 -5.24
C PRO A 83 -15.80 9.99 -5.96
N ALA A 84 -15.30 8.91 -6.58
CA ALA A 84 -16.10 7.95 -7.34
C ALA A 84 -15.89 6.50 -6.82
N ASN A 85 -15.94 6.31 -5.49
CA ASN A 85 -15.54 5.07 -4.83
C ASN A 85 -16.34 3.83 -5.30
N HIS A 86 -17.65 3.98 -5.49
CA HIS A 86 -18.52 2.88 -5.94
C HIS A 86 -18.19 2.42 -7.36
N TRP A 87 -17.90 3.37 -8.25
CA TRP A 87 -17.50 3.08 -9.62
C TRP A 87 -16.14 2.39 -9.67
N ASP A 88 -15.20 2.84 -8.85
CA ASP A 88 -13.87 2.25 -8.74
C ASP A 88 -13.95 0.78 -8.27
N LEU A 89 -14.74 0.51 -7.23
CA LEU A 89 -14.98 -0.85 -6.74
C LEU A 89 -15.63 -1.76 -7.81
N PHE A 90 -16.62 -1.24 -8.55
CA PHE A 90 -17.28 -2.00 -9.63
C PHE A 90 -16.31 -2.37 -10.75
N VAL A 91 -15.45 -1.44 -11.16
CA VAL A 91 -14.45 -1.65 -12.23
C VAL A 91 -13.40 -2.66 -11.78
N VAL A 92 -12.83 -2.51 -10.58
CA VAL A 92 -11.82 -3.44 -10.04
C VAL A 92 -12.41 -4.85 -9.87
N SER A 93 -13.63 -4.97 -9.35
CA SER A 93 -14.33 -6.26 -9.25
C SER A 93 -14.53 -6.92 -10.61
N SER A 94 -15.00 -6.16 -11.60
CA SER A 94 -15.19 -6.66 -12.97
C SER A 94 -13.88 -7.15 -13.60
N ILE A 95 -12.78 -6.41 -13.41
CA ILE A 95 -11.45 -6.82 -13.88
C ILE A 95 -11.00 -8.11 -13.18
N ASN A 96 -11.19 -8.22 -11.87
CA ASN A 96 -10.80 -9.41 -11.10
C ASN A 96 -11.61 -10.66 -11.46
N VAL A 97 -12.89 -10.52 -11.83
CA VAL A 97 -13.69 -11.64 -12.36
C VAL A 97 -13.08 -12.18 -13.66
N VAL A 98 -12.69 -11.29 -14.58
CA VAL A 98 -12.05 -11.69 -15.84
C VAL A 98 -10.68 -12.32 -15.58
N LEU A 99 -9.85 -11.74 -14.70
CA LEU A 99 -8.54 -12.30 -14.34
C LEU A 99 -8.68 -13.69 -13.70
N SER A 100 -9.69 -13.89 -12.85
CA SER A 100 -9.99 -15.18 -12.23
C SER A 100 -10.35 -16.26 -13.26
N ALA A 101 -11.12 -15.91 -14.29
CA ALA A 101 -11.48 -16.85 -15.36
C ALA A 101 -10.25 -17.37 -16.14
N PHE A 102 -9.25 -16.51 -16.32
CA PHE A 102 -7.98 -16.83 -17.00
C PHE A 102 -6.87 -17.33 -16.06
N CYS A 103 -7.18 -17.57 -14.77
CA CYS A 103 -6.21 -17.93 -13.73
C CYS A 103 -5.02 -16.95 -13.62
N LEU A 104 -5.26 -15.67 -13.89
CA LEU A 104 -4.30 -14.59 -13.74
C LEU A 104 -4.37 -14.02 -12.32
N PRO A 105 -3.25 -13.48 -11.78
CA PRO A 105 -3.25 -12.87 -10.46
C PRO A 105 -4.21 -11.68 -10.41
N TRP A 106 -4.85 -11.50 -9.26
CA TRP A 106 -5.81 -10.42 -9.03
C TRP A 106 -5.11 -9.07 -8.86
N VAL A 107 -5.80 -8.00 -9.19
CA VAL A 107 -5.36 -6.62 -9.02
C VAL A 107 -6.08 -6.02 -7.82
N HIS A 108 -5.33 -5.35 -6.94
CA HIS A 108 -5.83 -4.68 -5.75
C HIS A 108 -5.31 -3.24 -5.69
N ALA A 109 -5.90 -2.42 -4.82
CA ALA A 109 -5.45 -1.04 -4.63
C ALA A 109 -4.04 -0.99 -4.02
N ALA A 110 -3.17 -0.15 -4.59
CA ALA A 110 -1.80 0.03 -4.13
C ALA A 110 -1.68 1.26 -3.21
N LEU A 111 -1.74 1.04 -1.89
CA LEU A 111 -1.75 2.09 -0.87
C LEU A 111 -0.57 3.08 -0.92
N PRO A 112 0.70 2.68 -1.10
CA PRO A 112 1.79 3.66 -1.19
C PRO A 112 1.84 4.31 -2.58
N HIS A 113 1.54 3.56 -3.64
CA HIS A 113 1.72 4.01 -5.02
C HIS A 113 0.70 5.09 -5.42
N SER A 114 -0.58 4.92 -5.10
CA SER A 114 -1.65 5.86 -5.47
C SER A 114 -1.44 7.29 -4.92
N PRO A 115 -1.19 7.50 -3.61
CA PRO A 115 -0.92 8.84 -3.08
C PRO A 115 0.43 9.40 -3.54
N LEU A 116 1.46 8.56 -3.75
CA LEU A 116 2.73 9.03 -4.29
C LEU A 116 2.58 9.54 -5.74
N HIS A 117 1.79 8.86 -6.57
CA HIS A 117 1.48 9.33 -7.92
C HIS A 117 0.72 10.67 -7.89
N VAL A 118 -0.22 10.85 -6.95
CA VAL A 118 -0.93 12.13 -6.75
C VAL A 118 0.03 13.24 -6.33
N LYS A 119 0.96 12.95 -5.39
CA LYS A 119 1.99 13.89 -4.95
C LYS A 119 2.98 14.26 -6.05
N ALA A 120 3.36 13.32 -6.91
CA ALA A 120 4.22 13.59 -8.05
C ALA A 120 3.56 14.54 -9.08
N LEU A 121 2.23 14.66 -9.06
CA LEU A 121 1.45 15.57 -9.90
C LEU A 121 0.97 16.82 -9.14
N ALA A 122 1.40 16.99 -7.89
CA ALA A 122 1.02 18.10 -7.04
C ALA A 122 2.01 19.26 -7.16
N ASP A 123 1.48 20.47 -7.34
CA ASP A 123 2.24 21.70 -7.18
C ASP A 123 2.26 22.04 -5.67
N ILE A 124 3.46 22.00 -5.07
CA ILE A 124 3.69 22.23 -3.64
C ILE A 124 4.18 23.67 -3.46
N GLU A 125 3.50 24.44 -2.60
CA GLU A 125 3.99 25.75 -2.15
C GLU A 125 4.51 25.64 -0.72
N GLU A 126 5.65 26.27 -0.47
CA GLU A 126 6.14 26.51 0.87
C GLU A 126 5.46 27.74 1.46
N ARG A 127 4.65 27.54 2.49
CA ARG A 127 4.09 28.64 3.27
C ARG A 127 4.76 28.71 4.61
N VAL A 128 5.28 29.88 4.93
CA VAL A 128 5.84 30.19 6.24
C VAL A 128 4.67 30.60 7.14
N ASP A 129 4.35 29.76 8.11
CA ASP A 129 3.37 30.12 9.14
C ASP A 129 3.96 31.20 10.07
N ILE A 130 3.07 31.91 10.79
CA ILE A 130 3.40 32.90 11.82
C ILE A 130 4.09 32.13 12.99
N GLY A 131 5.40 31.93 12.86
CA GLY A 131 6.19 31.03 13.72
C GLY A 131 7.44 30.41 13.09
N GLN A 132 7.89 30.86 11.91
CA GLN A 132 9.11 30.39 11.22
C GLN A 132 9.14 28.90 10.83
N HIS A 133 8.02 28.19 10.91
CA HIS A 133 7.91 26.84 10.34
C HIS A 133 7.45 26.90 8.89
N ILE A 134 8.28 26.35 8.02
CA ILE A 134 8.00 26.18 6.59
C ILE A 134 7.12 24.94 6.46
N LYS A 135 5.83 25.12 6.17
CA LYS A 135 4.92 24.01 5.88
C LYS A 135 4.70 23.93 4.38
N GLN A 136 5.06 22.79 3.81
CA GLN A 136 4.74 22.46 2.43
C GLN A 136 3.25 22.11 2.35
N ILE A 137 2.49 22.92 1.62
CA ILE A 137 1.08 22.66 1.37
C ILE A 137 0.86 22.37 -0.12
N ILE A 138 0.06 21.34 -0.40
CA ILE A 138 -0.40 21.07 -1.76
C ILE A 138 -1.38 22.19 -2.15
N VAL A 139 -1.08 22.88 -3.24
CA VAL A 139 -1.93 23.99 -3.73
C VAL A 139 -2.89 23.50 -4.79
N ARG A 140 -2.37 22.70 -5.72
CA ARG A 140 -3.14 22.14 -6.81
C ARG A 140 -2.52 20.83 -7.26
N VAL A 141 -3.37 19.85 -7.58
CA VAL A 141 -2.97 18.61 -8.23
C VAL A 141 -3.37 18.64 -9.70
N ARG A 142 -2.46 18.23 -10.59
CA ARG A 142 -2.74 18.03 -12.01
C ARG A 142 -3.36 16.66 -12.23
N GLU A 143 -4.68 16.61 -12.26
CA GLU A 143 -5.40 15.36 -12.52
C GLU A 143 -5.35 14.97 -14.00
N THR A 144 -4.48 14.03 -14.35
CA THR A 144 -4.33 13.53 -15.72
C THR A 144 -4.65 12.04 -15.80
N ARG A 145 -5.32 11.62 -16.89
CA ARG A 145 -5.57 10.19 -17.19
C ARG A 145 -4.41 9.56 -17.96
N LEU A 146 -3.62 10.39 -18.64
CA LEU A 146 -2.57 9.97 -19.55
C LEU A 146 -1.39 9.33 -18.83
N THR A 147 -0.99 9.82 -17.65
CA THR A 147 0.15 9.26 -16.90
C THR A 147 -0.08 7.80 -16.52
N VAL A 148 -1.30 7.46 -16.11
CA VAL A 148 -1.70 6.09 -15.76
C VAL A 148 -1.78 5.21 -17.01
N ILE A 149 -2.32 5.69 -18.13
CA ILE A 149 -2.35 4.91 -19.37
C ILE A 149 -0.93 4.64 -19.88
N VAL A 150 -0.08 5.67 -19.89
CA VAL A 150 1.32 5.55 -20.30
C VAL A 150 2.08 4.61 -19.39
N SER A 151 1.88 4.66 -18.08
CA SER A 151 2.55 3.73 -17.16
C SER A 151 2.16 2.28 -17.42
N HIS A 152 0.88 1.98 -17.64
CA HIS A 152 0.43 0.62 -17.97
C HIS A 152 0.94 0.14 -19.33
N VAL A 153 1.00 1.02 -20.33
CA VAL A 153 1.60 0.71 -21.64
C VAL A 153 3.10 0.43 -21.50
N LEU A 154 3.83 1.23 -20.71
CA LEU A 154 5.25 1.02 -20.42
C LEU A 154 5.50 -0.28 -19.63
N ILE A 155 4.62 -0.63 -18.69
CA ILE A 155 4.67 -1.93 -17.99
C ILE A 155 4.49 -3.07 -19.00
N GLY A 156 3.54 -2.96 -19.93
CA GLY A 156 3.36 -3.94 -21.01
C GLY A 156 4.60 -4.03 -21.92
N PHE A 157 5.18 -2.88 -22.29
CA PHE A 157 6.40 -2.82 -23.09
C PHE A 157 7.61 -3.40 -22.36
N SER A 158 7.66 -3.27 -21.03
CA SER A 158 8.74 -3.80 -20.21
C SER A 158 8.90 -5.32 -20.35
N LEU A 159 7.83 -6.06 -20.68
CA LEU A 159 7.89 -7.51 -20.94
C LEU A 159 8.82 -7.85 -22.12
N PHE A 160 8.85 -7.02 -23.17
CA PHE A 160 9.78 -7.17 -24.29
C PHE A 160 11.21 -6.78 -23.94
N MET A 161 11.37 -5.94 -22.92
CA MET A 161 12.65 -5.44 -22.41
C MET A 161 13.27 -6.31 -21.31
N ILE A 162 12.56 -7.33 -20.81
CA ILE A 162 13.06 -8.30 -19.81
C ILE A 162 14.41 -8.95 -20.21
N PRO A 163 14.64 -9.44 -21.45
CA PRO A 163 15.81 -10.28 -21.73
C PRO A 163 17.15 -9.55 -21.73
N VAL A 164 17.20 -8.22 -21.98
CA VAL A 164 18.48 -7.50 -22.16
C VAL A 164 18.61 -6.28 -21.23
N PRO A 165 17.82 -5.19 -21.34
CA PRO A 165 18.05 -3.97 -20.54
C PRO A 165 17.63 -4.10 -19.07
N LEU A 166 16.51 -4.76 -18.75
CA LEU A 166 16.00 -4.81 -17.37
C LEU A 166 16.91 -5.60 -16.40
N LYS A 167 17.69 -6.56 -16.92
CA LYS A 167 18.62 -7.37 -16.13
C LYS A 167 19.78 -6.55 -15.53
N TYR A 168 20.11 -5.39 -16.12
CA TYR A 168 21.19 -4.54 -15.63
C TYR A 168 20.82 -3.76 -14.37
N ILE A 169 19.54 -3.66 -14.03
CA ILE A 169 19.09 -2.94 -12.84
C ILE A 169 19.35 -3.84 -11.62
N PRO A 170 20.30 -3.49 -10.73
CA PRO A 170 20.58 -4.30 -9.56
C PRO A 170 19.39 -4.26 -8.59
N PRO A 171 19.02 -5.38 -7.95
CA PRO A 171 17.90 -5.42 -7.00
C PRO A 171 18.12 -4.49 -5.79
N ALA A 172 19.37 -4.18 -5.46
CA ALA A 172 19.72 -3.22 -4.40
C ALA A 172 19.14 -1.82 -4.65
N VAL A 173 19.06 -1.36 -5.91
CA VAL A 173 18.49 -0.05 -6.24
C VAL A 173 16.97 -0.04 -6.03
N LEU A 174 16.29 -1.13 -6.38
CA LEU A 174 14.85 -1.30 -6.14
C LEU A 174 14.53 -1.33 -4.65
N ASN A 175 15.35 -2.02 -3.85
CA ASN A 175 15.22 -2.00 -2.39
C ASN A 175 15.39 -0.59 -1.81
N GLY A 176 16.36 0.18 -2.31
CA GLY A 176 16.54 1.59 -1.94
C GLY A 176 15.30 2.44 -2.27
N LEU A 177 14.70 2.22 -3.44
CA LEU A 177 13.46 2.89 -3.84
C LEU A 177 12.30 2.53 -2.90
N PHE A 178 12.14 1.26 -2.53
CA PHE A 178 11.09 0.84 -1.59
C PHE A 178 11.26 1.47 -0.21
N VAL A 179 12.49 1.55 0.31
CA VAL A 179 12.77 2.24 1.58
C VAL A 179 12.44 3.73 1.48
N TYR A 180 12.84 4.39 0.39
CA TYR A 180 12.50 5.79 0.15
C TYR A 180 10.97 6.03 0.12
N MET A 181 10.24 5.18 -0.58
CA MET A 181 8.77 5.25 -0.62
C MET A 181 8.14 5.02 0.75
N ALA A 182 8.65 4.05 1.53
CA ALA A 182 8.17 3.76 2.88
C ALA A 182 8.40 4.93 3.84
N VAL A 183 9.60 5.53 3.81
CA VAL A 183 9.96 6.69 4.64
C VAL A 183 9.11 7.90 4.28
N THR A 184 8.98 8.21 2.99
CA THR A 184 8.16 9.34 2.51
C THR A 184 6.69 9.17 2.91
N ALA A 185 6.13 7.96 2.75
CA ALA A 185 4.76 7.68 3.18
C ALA A 185 4.57 7.77 4.71
N ALA A 186 5.60 7.46 5.49
CA ALA A 186 5.56 7.57 6.95
C ALA A 186 5.59 9.03 7.43
N TYR A 187 6.43 9.88 6.84
CA TYR A 187 6.54 11.30 7.20
C TYR A 187 5.23 12.08 7.01
N ASP A 188 4.43 11.72 6.00
CA ASP A 188 3.16 12.36 5.72
C ASP A 188 1.98 11.84 6.58
N ASN A 189 2.25 11.02 7.59
CA ASN A 189 1.22 10.46 8.47
C ASN A 189 1.08 11.27 9.76
N GLN A 190 -0.13 11.77 10.02
CA GLN A 190 -0.48 12.48 11.26
C GLN A 190 -0.20 11.68 12.55
N LEU A 191 -0.28 10.35 12.49
CA LEU A 191 0.09 9.50 13.62
C LEU A 191 1.59 9.64 13.93
N LEU A 192 2.46 9.64 12.91
CA LEU A 192 3.89 9.77 13.10
C LEU A 192 4.26 11.16 13.63
N GLU A 193 3.62 12.22 13.12
CA GLU A 193 3.77 13.58 13.66
C GLU A 193 3.45 13.61 15.17
N ARG A 194 2.37 12.95 15.60
CA ARG A 194 1.98 12.89 17.02
C ARG A 194 2.91 12.02 17.87
N VAL A 195 3.49 10.98 17.29
CA VAL A 195 4.54 10.18 17.95
C VAL A 195 5.81 11.00 18.12
N LEU A 196 6.20 11.78 17.12
CA LEU A 196 7.37 12.66 17.19
C LEU A 196 7.21 13.73 18.28
N LEU A 197 6.00 14.23 18.51
CA LEU A 197 5.70 15.14 19.63
C LEU A 197 5.97 14.52 21.01
N PHE A 198 5.99 13.19 21.14
CA PHE A 198 6.39 12.55 22.41
C PHE A 198 7.87 12.75 22.72
N PHE A 199 8.70 12.90 21.70
CA PHE A 199 10.15 13.09 21.81
C PHE A 199 10.59 14.56 21.73
N THR A 200 9.68 15.45 21.32
CA THR A 200 9.98 16.88 21.14
C THR A 200 9.81 17.62 22.47
N GLU A 201 10.73 18.53 22.82
CA GLU A 201 10.58 19.38 24.00
C GLU A 201 9.41 20.35 23.85
N GLN A 202 8.67 20.62 24.93
CA GLN A 202 7.48 21.48 24.91
C GLN A 202 7.75 22.91 24.43
N SER A 203 8.97 23.41 24.65
CA SER A 203 9.44 24.72 24.22
C SER A 203 9.59 24.83 22.69
N ALA A 204 9.79 23.71 22.01
CA ALA A 204 9.98 23.63 20.56
C ALA A 204 8.69 23.28 19.79
N TYR A 205 7.53 23.31 20.44
CA TYR A 205 6.27 22.97 19.80
C TYR A 205 5.87 24.02 18.76
N PRO A 206 5.46 23.60 17.55
CA PRO A 206 5.07 24.53 16.49
C PRO A 206 3.83 25.34 16.91
N PRO A 207 3.83 26.68 16.75
CA PRO A 207 2.76 27.56 17.23
C PRO A 207 1.43 27.43 16.45
N SER A 208 1.39 26.70 15.33
CA SER A 208 0.23 26.58 14.43
C SER A 208 -0.61 25.30 14.55
N HIS A 209 -0.38 24.42 15.55
CA HIS A 209 -1.04 23.11 15.61
C HIS A 209 -2.19 22.99 16.64
N TYR A 210 -3.08 21.99 16.46
CA TYR A 210 -4.25 21.65 17.29
C TYR A 210 -3.99 21.54 18.82
N LEU A 211 -2.72 21.54 19.25
CA LEU A 211 -2.29 21.48 20.64
C LEU A 211 -2.71 22.69 21.49
N ARG A 212 -3.05 23.83 20.90
CA ARG A 212 -3.54 24.99 21.68
C ARG A 212 -4.99 24.83 22.14
N ARG A 213 -5.77 23.97 21.49
CA ARG A 213 -7.20 23.76 21.80
C ARG A 213 -7.44 22.54 22.69
N VAL A 214 -6.51 21.57 22.71
CA VAL A 214 -6.69 20.29 23.41
C VAL A 214 -5.57 20.08 24.43
N PRO A 215 -5.86 19.68 25.68
CA PRO A 215 -4.82 19.41 26.67
C PRO A 215 -3.92 18.25 26.23
N GLN A 216 -2.60 18.44 26.38
CA GLN A 216 -1.57 17.51 25.91
C GLN A 216 -1.76 16.06 26.41
N ARG A 217 -2.18 15.89 27.68
CA ARG A 217 -2.44 14.55 28.26
C ARG A 217 -3.46 13.75 27.45
N LYS A 218 -4.49 14.41 26.90
CA LYS A 218 -5.51 13.75 26.08
C LYS A 218 -4.96 13.37 24.71
N VAL A 219 -4.08 14.20 24.14
CA VAL A 219 -3.38 13.91 22.88
C VAL A 219 -2.47 12.69 23.06
N HIS A 220 -1.65 12.64 24.11
CA HIS A 220 -0.78 11.49 24.36
C HIS A 220 -1.57 10.21 24.67
N LEU A 221 -2.63 10.29 25.48
CA LEU A 221 -3.50 9.14 25.73
C LEU A 221 -4.09 8.59 24.42
N PHE A 222 -4.58 9.47 23.55
CA PHE A 222 -5.09 9.08 22.24
C PHE A 222 -4.01 8.43 21.37
N THR A 223 -2.82 9.03 21.27
CA THR A 223 -1.72 8.47 20.48
C THR A 223 -1.27 7.10 21.01
N ILE A 224 -1.22 6.90 22.33
CA ILE A 224 -0.90 5.59 22.92
C ILE A 224 -1.96 4.55 22.56
N THR A 225 -3.25 4.90 22.64
CA THR A 225 -4.32 3.98 22.22
C THR A 225 -4.20 3.62 20.74
N GLN A 226 -3.89 4.58 19.86
CA GLN A 226 -3.64 4.31 18.44
C GLN A 226 -2.42 3.42 18.21
N LEU A 227 -1.33 3.61 18.96
CA LEU A 227 -0.14 2.75 18.88
C LEU A 227 -0.43 1.32 19.32
N ILE A 228 -1.27 1.13 20.35
CA ILE A 228 -1.72 -0.20 20.79
C ILE A 228 -2.54 -0.87 19.67
N GLN A 229 -3.48 -0.14 19.05
CA GLN A 229 -4.28 -0.66 17.94
C GLN A 229 -3.41 -1.03 16.73
N LEU A 230 -2.45 -0.19 16.37
CA LEU A 230 -1.48 -0.46 15.32
C LEU A 230 -0.60 -1.67 15.67
N GLY A 231 -0.13 -1.78 16.92
CA GLY A 231 0.67 -2.91 17.39
C GLY A 231 -0.09 -4.24 17.30
N LEU A 232 -1.37 -4.25 17.70
CA LEU A 232 -2.25 -5.41 17.55
C LEU A 232 -2.43 -5.79 16.07
N LEU A 233 -2.68 -4.80 15.21
CA LEU A 233 -2.84 -5.02 13.76
C LEU A 233 -1.55 -5.57 13.13
N CYS A 234 -0.39 -5.01 13.47
CA CYS A 234 0.91 -5.50 13.03
C CYS A 234 1.21 -6.90 13.55
N GLY A 235 0.89 -7.20 14.81
CA GLY A 235 1.13 -8.53 15.40
C GLY A 235 0.36 -9.64 14.68
N ILE A 236 -0.86 -9.35 14.23
CA ILE A 236 -1.71 -10.30 13.50
C ILE A 236 -1.37 -10.31 12.01
N GLY A 237 -1.08 -9.15 11.42
CA GLY A 237 -0.65 -9.04 10.03
C GLY A 237 0.70 -9.71 9.76
N PHE A 238 1.65 -9.65 10.71
CA PHE A 238 2.95 -10.32 10.59
C PHE A 238 2.97 -11.77 11.09
N ALA A 239 1.80 -12.34 11.42
CA ALA A 239 1.73 -13.70 11.90
C ALA A 239 2.14 -14.70 10.80
N PRO A 240 2.94 -15.74 11.12
CA PRO A 240 3.38 -16.73 10.13
C PRO A 240 2.28 -17.69 9.70
N SER A 241 1.12 -17.68 10.36
CA SER A 241 0.00 -18.58 10.09
C SER A 241 -1.01 -17.94 9.14
N PRO A 242 -1.30 -18.55 7.97
CA PRO A 242 -2.23 -17.98 6.98
C PRO A 242 -3.67 -17.86 7.50
N TYR A 243 -4.06 -18.69 8.48
CA TYR A 243 -5.37 -18.60 9.12
C TYR A 243 -5.54 -17.36 9.98
N VAL A 244 -4.45 -16.86 10.58
CA VAL A 244 -4.48 -15.65 11.43
C VAL A 244 -4.51 -14.40 10.54
N GLU A 245 -3.81 -14.43 9.40
CA GLU A 245 -3.89 -13.38 8.38
C GLU A 245 -5.31 -13.21 7.81
N LEU A 246 -6.08 -14.30 7.70
CA LEU A 246 -7.48 -14.24 7.28
C LEU A 246 -8.39 -13.40 8.21
N ALA A 247 -8.00 -13.24 9.47
CA ALA A 247 -8.73 -12.42 10.45
C ALA A 247 -8.39 -10.93 10.38
N PHE A 248 -7.31 -10.55 9.68
CA PHE A 248 -6.85 -9.17 9.52
C PHE A 248 -7.96 -8.20 9.04
N PRO A 249 -8.77 -8.51 8.02
CA PRO A 249 -9.80 -7.60 7.51
C PRO A 249 -10.93 -7.37 8.53
N LEU A 250 -11.28 -8.42 9.29
CA LEU A 250 -12.31 -8.34 10.33
C LEU A 250 -11.87 -7.41 11.47
N LEU A 251 -10.58 -7.48 11.84
CA LEU A 251 -10.01 -6.61 12.85
C LEU A 251 -9.94 -5.16 12.39
N LEU A 252 -9.59 -4.90 11.13
CA LEU A 252 -9.63 -3.56 10.56
C LEU A 252 -11.03 -2.94 10.67
N VAL A 253 -12.07 -3.69 10.29
CA VAL A 253 -13.45 -3.21 10.40
C VAL A 253 -13.83 -2.96 11.87
N LEU A 254 -13.50 -3.90 12.75
CA LEU A 254 -13.78 -3.77 14.18
C LEU A 254 -13.11 -2.53 14.78
N GLN A 255 -11.84 -2.27 14.44
CA GLN A 255 -11.11 -1.10 14.93
C GLN A 255 -11.70 0.22 14.42
N ILE A 256 -12.23 0.25 13.21
CA ILE A 256 -12.90 1.45 12.66
C ILE A 256 -14.22 1.72 13.41
N VAL A 257 -14.97 0.70 13.78
CA VAL A 257 -16.24 0.86 14.53
C VAL A 257 -16.00 1.26 15.99
N ILE A 258 -14.93 0.75 16.61
CA ILE A 258 -14.58 1.05 18.00
C ILE A 258 -14.04 2.49 18.16
N ARG A 259 -13.47 3.06 17.09
CA ARG A 259 -12.86 4.39 17.08
C ARG A 259 -13.90 5.50 16.90
#